data_AF-A0A8S3A0Z5-F1
#
_entry.id   AF-A0A8S3A0Z5-F1
#
_cell.length_a   1.000
_cell.length_b   1.000
_cell.length_c   1.000
_cell.angle_alpha   90.00
_cell.angle_beta   90.00
_cell.angle_gamma   90.00
#
_symmetry.space_group_name_H-M   'P 1'
#
loop_
_entity.id
_entity.type
_entity.pdbx_description
1 polymer ?
#
loop_
_entity_poly.entity_id
_entity_poly.type
_entity_poly.pdbx_seq_one_letter_code
_entity_poly.pdbx_strand_id
1 'polypeptide(L)' 'LLSSSNKEKAIYDLIAVSNHIGSIASGHYTAYARQEPNVDEWYEFNDAYVSKIHSTYKIISKDAYLLFYVKRTK' A
#
# COMPACT_ATOMS: atom_id res chain seq x y z
N LEU A 1 -34.86 12.46 18.50
CA LEU A 1 -33.57 13.18 18.65
C LEU A 1 -32.45 12.16 18.92
N LEU A 2 -32.10 11.34 17.92
CA LEU A 2 -30.83 10.62 17.97
C LEU A 2 -29.93 11.38 17.02
N SER A 3 -29.06 12.22 17.58
CA SER A 3 -28.12 13.01 16.80
C SER A 3 -27.36 12.04 15.90
N SER A 4 -27.39 12.32 14.60
CA SER A 4 -26.48 11.76 13.61
C SER A 4 -25.09 11.78 14.22
N SER A 5 -24.64 10.63 14.74
CA SER A 5 -23.32 10.52 15.32
C SER A 5 -22.36 10.97 14.22
N ASN A 6 -21.55 11.96 14.54
CA ASN A 6 -20.55 12.55 13.66
C ASN A 6 -19.58 11.40 13.30
N LYS A 7 -19.94 10.56 12.32
CA LYS A 7 -19.09 9.48 11.83
C LYS A 7 -17.96 10.19 11.14
N GLU A 8 -16.86 10.39 11.87
CA GLU A 8 -15.64 10.87 11.27
C GLU A 8 -15.36 10.01 10.04
N LYS A 9 -15.13 10.67 8.90
CA LYS A 9 -14.86 9.94 7.66
C LYS A 9 -13.65 9.04 7.89
N ALA A 10 -13.84 7.74 7.73
CA ALA A 10 -12.79 6.76 7.86
C ALA A 10 -11.94 6.77 6.56
N ILE A 11 -11.08 7.78 6.45
CA ILE A 11 -10.18 7.96 5.31
C ILE A 11 -8.81 7.38 5.68
N TYR A 12 -8.21 6.64 4.76
CA TYR A 12 -6.94 5.98 4.96
C TYR A 12 -5.99 6.27 3.80
N ASP A 13 -4.70 6.33 4.12
CA ASP A 13 -3.62 6.38 3.14
C ASP A 13 -2.97 5.01 3.00
N LEU A 14 -2.82 4.56 1.76
CA LEU A 14 -2.03 3.38 1.46
C LEU A 14 -0.55 3.71 1.74
N ILE A 15 0.12 2.86 2.52
CA ILE A 15 1.52 3.05 2.87
C ILE A 15 2.43 1.91 2.39
N ALA A 16 1.87 0.72 2.18
CA ALA A 16 2.59 -0.41 1.62
C ALA A 16 1.65 -1.41 0.92
N VAL A 17 2.20 -2.17 -0.02
CA VAL A 17 1.56 -3.27 -0.73
C VAL A 17 2.52 -4.45 -0.74
N SER A 18 2.09 -5.61 -0.25
CA SER A 18 2.77 -6.88 -0.55
C SER A 18 2.20 -7.41 -1.86
N ASN A 19 3.07 -7.69 -2.82
CA ASN A 19 2.71 -8.31 -4.08
C ASN A 19 2.98 -9.80 -4.02
N HIS A 20 2.19 -10.59 -4.74
CA HIS A 20 2.44 -12.00 -4.98
C HIS A 20 2.32 -12.30 -6.47
N ILE A 21 3.42 -12.75 -7.07
CA ILE A 21 3.50 -13.07 -8.50
C ILE A 21 3.68 -14.58 -8.62
N GLY A 22 2.64 -15.28 -9.07
CA GLY A 22 2.70 -16.72 -9.27
C GLY A 22 1.40 -17.44 -8.91
N SER A 23 1.54 -18.72 -8.65
CA SER A 23 0.45 -19.62 -8.28
C SER A 23 0.35 -19.78 -6.76
N ILE A 24 -0.74 -20.37 -6.28
CA ILE A 24 -0.90 -20.70 -4.85
C ILE A 24 0.21 -21.62 -4.34
N ALA A 25 0.72 -22.52 -5.18
CA ALA A 25 1.73 -23.51 -4.79
C ALA A 25 3.18 -23.00 -4.90
N SER A 26 3.41 -21.90 -5.63
CA SER A 26 4.73 -21.32 -5.87
C SER A 26 4.58 -19.93 -6.47
N GLY A 27 5.37 -18.99 -5.97
CA GLY A 27 5.40 -17.62 -6.48
C GLY A 27 6.52 -16.83 -5.83
N HIS A 28 6.55 -15.53 -6.15
CA HIS A 28 7.52 -14.59 -5.61
C HIS A 28 6.80 -13.43 -4.93
N TYR A 29 7.32 -13.01 -3.77
CA TYR A 29 6.79 -11.89 -3.02
C TYR A 29 7.73 -10.70 -3.15
N THR A 30 7.17 -9.56 -3.51
CA THR A 30 7.85 -8.26 -3.47
C THR A 30 6.99 -7.28 -2.67
N ALA A 31 7.55 -6.13 -2.32
CA ALA A 31 6.79 -5.09 -1.65
C ALA A 31 6.95 -3.73 -2.32
N TYR A 32 5.87 -2.96 -2.35
CA TYR A 32 5.92 -1.52 -2.56
C TYR A 32 5.68 -0.83 -1.23
N ALA A 33 6.52 0.12 -0.84
CA ALA A 33 6.29 0.89 0.38
C ALA A 33 6.71 2.35 0.20
N ARG A 34 6.03 3.23 0.94
CA ARG A 34 6.42 4.63 1.07
C ARG A 34 7.63 4.73 1.99
N GLN A 35 8.54 5.65 1.67
CA GLN A 35 9.63 5.99 2.58
C GLN A 35 9.09 6.58 3.89
N GLU A 36 8.07 7.43 3.81
CA GLU A 36 7.40 8.06 4.94
C GLU A 36 5.88 8.14 4.68
N PRO A 37 5.01 8.04 5.70
CA PRO A 37 3.55 8.02 5.52
C PRO A 37 2.97 9.24 4.79
N ASN A 38 3.65 10.39 4.85
CA ASN A 38 3.16 11.66 4.30
C ASN A 38 3.93 12.11 3.04
N VAL A 39 4.88 11.32 2.54
CA VAL A 39 5.69 11.65 1.36
C VAL A 39 5.28 10.74 0.21
N ASP A 40 4.95 11.29 -0.96
CA ASP A 40 4.61 10.50 -2.15
C ASP A 40 5.88 9.97 -2.85
N GLU A 41 6.69 9.25 -2.08
CA GLU A 41 7.92 8.63 -2.53
C GLU A 41 7.87 7.13 -2.22
N TRP A 42 7.82 6.35 -3.29
CA TRP A 42 7.61 4.91 -3.24
C TRP A 42 8.84 4.15 -3.70
N TYR A 43 9.04 3.00 -3.09
CA TYR A 43 10.12 2.08 -3.38
C TYR A 43 9.58 0.68 -3.60
N GLU A 44 10.20 -0.04 -4.52
CA GLU A 44 10.04 -1.47 -4.72
C GLU A 44 11.17 -2.21 -4.02
N PHE A 45 10.79 -3.20 -3.22
CA PHE A 45 11.67 -4.09 -2.49
C PHE A 45 11.49 -5.49 -3.07
N ASN A 46 12.54 -5.97 -3.73
CA ASN A 46 12.61 -7.29 -4.35
C ASN A 46 13.84 -8.00 -3.80
N ASP A 47 13.66 -8.71 -2.68
CA ASP A 47 14.74 -9.33 -1.90
C ASP A 47 15.88 -8.34 -1.58
N ALA A 48 17.06 -8.58 -2.13
CA ALA A 48 18.24 -7.74 -1.94
C ALA A 48 18.22 -6.44 -2.78
N TYR A 49 17.25 -6.26 -3.68
CA TYR A 49 17.18 -5.14 -4.60
C TYR A 49 16.11 -4.14 -4.19
N VAL A 50 16.53 -2.88 -4.06
CA VAL A 50 15.66 -1.75 -3.76
C VAL A 50 15.72 -0.75 -4.91
N SER A 51 14.56 -0.33 -5.42
CA SER A 51 14.48 0.66 -6.49
C SER A 51 13.38 1.67 -6.27
N LYS A 52 13.60 2.92 -6.69
CA LYS A 52 12.61 3.99 -6.60
C LYS A 52 11.52 3.79 -7.66
N ILE A 53 10.26 3.92 -7.27
CA ILE A 53 9.11 3.86 -8.18
C ILE A 53 8.82 5.27 -8.68
N HIS A 54 9.08 5.51 -9.96
CA HIS A 54 8.85 6.82 -10.58
C HIS A 54 7.38 7.10 -10.90
N SER A 55 6.56 6.05 -11.00
CA SER A 55 5.16 6.21 -11.33
C SER A 55 4.27 5.28 -10.54
N THR A 56 3.32 5.88 -9.82
CA THR A 56 2.45 5.19 -8.86
C THR A 56 1.44 4.26 -9.53
N TYR A 57 1.24 4.33 -10.85
CA TYR A 57 0.43 3.33 -11.57
C TYR A 57 0.97 1.91 -11.39
N LYS A 58 2.29 1.74 -11.18
CA LYS A 58 2.91 0.43 -10.99
C LYS A 58 2.44 -0.25 -9.69
N ILE A 59 2.02 0.54 -8.70
CA ILE A 59 1.56 0.07 -7.39
C ILE A 59 0.17 -0.58 -7.52
N ILE A 60 -0.65 -0.10 -8.45
CA ILE A 60 -1.99 -0.63 -8.71
C ILE A 60 -1.86 -1.76 -9.72
N SER A 61 -1.70 -2.99 -9.22
CA SER A 61 -1.54 -4.20 -10.03
C SER A 61 -2.49 -5.30 -9.56
N LYS A 62 -2.75 -6.27 -10.46
CA LYS A 62 -3.39 -7.55 -10.13
C LYS A 62 -2.57 -8.40 -9.15
N ASP A 63 -1.27 -8.11 -9.02
CA ASP A 63 -0.37 -8.84 -8.13
C ASP A 63 -0.46 -8.34 -6.68
N ALA A 64 -1.17 -7.23 -6.41
CA ALA A 64 -1.38 -6.71 -5.07
C ALA A 64 -2.15 -7.72 -4.21
N TYR A 65 -1.54 -8.18 -3.12
CA TYR A 65 -2.07 -9.26 -2.29
C TYR A 65 -2.43 -8.78 -0.88
N LEU A 66 -1.52 -8.09 -0.19
CA LEU A 66 -1.80 -7.46 1.11
C LEU A 66 -1.63 -5.95 1.01
N LEU A 67 -2.57 -5.19 1.56
CA LEU A 67 -2.57 -3.72 1.51
C LEU A 67 -2.52 -3.15 2.92
N PHE A 68 -1.57 -2.27 3.18
CA PHE A 68 -1.35 -1.65 4.47
C PHE A 68 -1.78 -0.18 4.43
N TYR A 69 -2.67 0.17 5.35
CA TYR A 69 -3.32 1.47 5.39
C TYR A 69 -3.17 2.13 6.77
N VAL A 70 -2.90 3.43 6.78
CA VAL A 70 -2.91 4.26 8.00
C VAL A 70 -4.12 5.17 7.98
N LYS A 71 -4.86 5.22 9.09
CA LYS A 71 -6.03 6.10 9.23
C LYS A 71 -5.54 7.55 9.28
N ARG A 72 -6.14 8.43 8.47
CA ARG A 72 -5.92 9.87 8.58
C ARG A 72 -6.49 10.36 9.91
N THR A 73 -5.63 10.87 10.78
CA THR A 73 -6.05 11.67 11.93
C THR A 73 -6.27 13.10 11.44
N LYS A 74 -7.31 13.76 11.95
CA LYS A 74 -7.48 15.20 11.76
C LYS A 74 -6.37 15.97 12.45
#